data_AF-A0A257WHC2-F1
#
_entry.id   AF-A0A257WHC2-F1
#
_cell.length_a   1.000
_cell.length_b   1.000
_cell.length_c   1.000
_cell.angle_alpha   90.00
_cell.angle_beta   90.00
_cell.angle_gamma   90.00
#
_symmetry.space_group_name_H-M   'P 1'
#
loop_
_entity.id
_entity.type
_entity.pdbx_description
1 polymer ?
#
loop_
_entity_poly.entity_id
_entity_poly.type
_entity_poly.pdbx_seq_one_letter_code
_entity_poly.pdbx_strand_id
1 'polypeptide(L)'
;MRQDVRSTKWLPLLAALVSAAPCAFAAEAPVAEAEGARVAMIERVAPSVVAIFASSGDGGGSGVLISPDGYALSNFHVTNGSGTFMKCGLNDGNLYDAVIVGIDPTGDVALIKLLGREDFPAARMGDSNQVRVGEWVFAMGNPFLL
;
A
#
# COMPACT_ATOMS: atom_id res chain seq x y z
N MET A 1 -51.57 -71.21 -12.82
CA MET A 1 -51.10 -70.28 -13.87
C MET A 1 -51.27 -68.87 -13.33
N ARG A 2 -50.25 -68.03 -13.52
CA ARG A 2 -50.08 -66.63 -13.06
C ARG A 2 -49.45 -66.44 -11.68
N GLN A 3 -48.17 -66.09 -11.79
CA GLN A 3 -47.33 -65.39 -10.82
C GLN A 3 -47.94 -64.01 -10.50
N ASP A 4 -47.61 -63.43 -9.35
CA ASP A 4 -46.95 -62.11 -9.28
C ASP A 4 -46.67 -61.75 -7.82
N VAL A 5 -45.40 -61.84 -7.41
CA VAL A 5 -44.41 -60.75 -7.31
C VAL A 5 -44.48 -60.06 -5.96
N ARG A 6 -43.54 -60.45 -5.10
CA ARG A 6 -43.23 -59.87 -3.80
C ARG A 6 -42.86 -58.40 -4.00
N SER A 7 -43.55 -57.50 -3.30
CA SER A 7 -43.21 -56.09 -3.27
C SER A 7 -41.90 -55.88 -2.50
N THR A 8 -40.80 -55.73 -3.22
CA THR A 8 -39.52 -55.31 -2.64
C THR A 8 -39.65 -53.85 -2.21
N LYS A 9 -39.59 -53.58 -0.91
CA LYS A 9 -39.53 -52.21 -0.38
C LYS A 9 -38.13 -51.67 -0.68
N TRP A 10 -38.06 -50.63 -1.50
CA TRP A 10 -36.83 -49.91 -1.80
C TRP A 10 -36.50 -49.03 -0.58
N LEU A 11 -35.37 -49.30 0.07
CA LEU A 11 -34.81 -48.42 1.11
C LEU A 11 -34.12 -47.25 0.39
N PRO A 12 -34.44 -45.98 0.70
CA PRO A 12 -33.70 -44.88 0.12
C PRO A 12 -32.31 -44.83 0.76
N LEU A 13 -31.28 -44.84 -0.08
CA LEU A 13 -29.90 -44.57 0.31
C LEU A 13 -29.87 -43.12 0.83
N LEU A 14 -29.76 -42.95 2.15
CA LEU A 14 -29.47 -41.65 2.77
C LEU A 14 -28.06 -41.24 2.32
N ALA A 15 -27.99 -40.33 1.36
CA ALA A 15 -26.76 -39.63 1.03
C ALA A 15 -26.37 -38.78 2.25
N ALA A 16 -25.35 -39.22 2.99
CA ALA A 16 -24.75 -38.42 4.03
C ALA A 16 -24.07 -37.22 3.36
N LEU A 17 -24.71 -36.05 3.42
CA LEU A 17 -24.06 -34.77 3.18
C LEU A 17 -23.01 -34.57 4.27
N VAL A 18 -21.76 -34.88 3.95
CA VAL A 18 -20.61 -34.37 4.70
C VAL A 18 -20.59 -32.87 4.45
N SER A 19 -21.17 -32.10 5.37
CA SER A 19 -20.96 -30.66 5.42
C SER A 19 -19.49 -30.44 5.83
N ALA A 20 -18.64 -30.21 4.83
CA ALA A 20 -17.35 -29.58 5.08
C ALA A 20 -17.65 -28.14 5.50
N ALA A 21 -17.78 -27.92 6.82
CA ALA A 21 -17.75 -26.58 7.36
C ALA A 21 -16.50 -25.89 6.80
N PRO A 22 -16.60 -24.67 6.24
CA PRO A 22 -15.40 -23.95 5.82
C PRO A 22 -14.53 -23.83 7.07
N CYS A 23 -13.39 -24.50 7.04
CA CYS A 23 -12.37 -24.39 8.07
C CYS A 23 -11.73 -23.01 7.87
N ALA A 24 -12.47 -21.96 8.23
CA ALA A 24 -11.92 -20.63 8.37
C ALA A 24 -10.99 -20.72 9.58
N PHE A 25 -9.69 -20.80 9.32
CA PHE A 25 -8.68 -20.69 10.34
C PHE A 25 -8.80 -19.28 10.91
N ALA A 26 -9.55 -19.12 12.00
CA ALA A 26 -9.64 -17.86 12.71
C ALA A 26 -8.23 -17.54 13.22
N ALA A 27 -7.67 -16.40 12.81
CA ALA A 27 -6.38 -15.96 13.32
C ALA A 27 -6.44 -15.95 14.85
N GLU A 28 -5.45 -16.58 15.50
CA GLU A 28 -5.31 -16.51 16.95
C GLU A 28 -5.23 -15.04 17.37
N ALA A 29 -5.77 -14.68 18.54
CA ALA A 29 -5.82 -13.30 19.03
C ALA A 29 -4.53 -12.47 18.82
N PRO A 30 -3.31 -12.98 19.11
CA PRO A 30 -2.07 -12.23 18.85
C PRO A 30 -1.79 -11.99 17.35
N VAL A 31 -2.22 -12.89 16.47
CA VAL A 31 -2.07 -12.74 15.02
C VAL A 31 -3.03 -11.66 14.51
N ALA A 32 -4.27 -11.66 14.97
CA ALA A 32 -5.27 -10.66 14.60
C ALA A 32 -4.89 -9.25 15.08
N GLU A 33 -4.33 -9.12 16.30
CA GLU A 33 -3.80 -7.85 16.80
C GLU A 33 -2.63 -7.36 15.94
N ALA A 34 -1.68 -8.25 15.63
CA ALA A 34 -0.57 -7.91 14.78
C ALA A 34 -1.03 -7.50 13.37
N GLU A 35 -2.04 -8.13 12.80
CA GLU A 35 -2.65 -7.72 11.53
C GLU A 35 -3.28 -6.32 11.63
N GLY A 36 -4.08 -6.06 12.67
CA GLY A 36 -4.69 -4.75 12.90
C GLY A 36 -3.64 -3.63 13.01
N ALA A 37 -2.52 -3.88 13.70
CA ALA A 37 -1.43 -2.92 13.81
C ALA A 37 -0.79 -2.58 12.45
N ARG A 38 -0.65 -3.56 11.54
CA ARG A 38 -0.11 -3.32 10.18
C ARG A 38 -1.07 -2.47 9.36
N VAL A 39 -2.36 -2.81 9.39
CA VAL A 39 -3.40 -2.09 8.65
C VAL A 39 -3.44 -0.63 9.11
N ALA A 40 -3.46 -0.39 10.42
CA ALA A 40 -3.45 0.96 10.98
C ALA A 40 -2.20 1.77 10.58
N MET A 41 -1.03 1.11 10.47
CA MET A 41 0.21 1.76 10.04
C MET A 41 0.14 2.17 8.56
N ILE A 42 -0.35 1.28 7.70
CA ILE A 42 -0.52 1.54 6.26
C ILE A 42 -1.53 2.67 6.04
N GLU A 43 -2.70 2.63 6.69
CA GLU A 43 -3.73 3.67 6.60
C GLU A 43 -3.20 5.05 7.04
N ARG A 44 -2.34 5.07 8.06
CA ARG A 44 -1.73 6.31 8.56
C ARG A 44 -0.72 6.90 7.56
N VAL A 45 0.09 6.06 6.91
CA VAL A 45 1.22 6.51 6.08
C VAL A 45 0.82 6.72 4.63
N ALA A 46 -0.14 5.95 4.10
CA ALA A 46 -0.55 5.98 2.70
C ALA A 46 -0.82 7.40 2.15
N PRO A 47 -1.49 8.32 2.88
CA PRO A 47 -1.73 9.67 2.37
C PRO A 47 -0.46 10.51 2.16
N SER A 48 0.62 10.20 2.88
CA SER A 48 1.88 10.96 2.80
C SER A 48 2.79 10.49 1.65
N VAL A 49 2.39 9.45 0.91
CA VAL A 49 3.21 8.87 -0.17
C VAL A 49 2.82 9.51 -1.49
N VAL A 50 3.78 10.15 -2.14
CA VAL A 50 3.57 10.92 -3.37
C VAL A 50 4.06 10.16 -4.59
N ALA A 51 3.31 10.19 -5.69
CA ALA A 51 3.76 9.77 -7.00
C ALA A 51 4.48 10.94 -7.70
N ILE A 52 5.62 10.68 -8.31
CA ILE A 52 6.42 11.66 -9.05
C ILE A 52 6.45 11.24 -10.52
N PHE A 53 5.94 12.09 -11.41
CA PHE A 53 5.91 11.80 -12.84
C PHE A 53 7.13 12.35 -13.55
N ALA A 54 7.76 11.51 -14.38
CA ALA A 54 8.79 11.96 -15.30
C ALA A 54 8.18 12.82 -16.42
N SER A 55 8.90 13.85 -16.86
CA SER A 55 8.45 14.76 -17.92
C SER A 55 8.25 14.06 -19.27
N SER A 56 8.91 12.92 -19.51
CA SER A 56 8.80 12.14 -20.75
C SER A 56 7.61 11.18 -20.79
N GLY A 57 6.89 10.96 -19.68
CA GLY A 57 5.78 10.02 -19.61
C GLY A 57 6.16 8.53 -19.58
N ASP A 58 7.44 8.20 -19.76
CA ASP A 58 7.96 6.81 -19.80
C ASP A 58 8.34 6.25 -18.42
N GLY A 59 8.02 6.95 -17.34
CA GLY A 59 8.38 6.53 -15.99
C GLY A 59 7.96 7.50 -14.90
N GLY A 60 8.42 7.19 -13.69
CA GLY A 60 8.15 7.95 -12.49
C GLY A 60 8.73 7.25 -11.29
N GLY A 61 8.51 7.81 -10.12
CA GLY A 61 8.88 7.18 -8.87
C GLY A 61 7.98 7.63 -7.75
N SER A 62 8.43 7.39 -6.53
CA SER A 62 7.68 7.77 -5.35
C SER A 62 8.51 8.67 -4.46
N GLY A 63 7.83 9.39 -3.58
CA GLY A 63 8.43 10.13 -2.50
C GLY A 63 7.55 10.08 -1.25
N VAL A 64 8.02 10.72 -0.19
CA VAL A 64 7.28 10.82 1.06
C VAL A 64 7.28 12.28 1.52
N LEU A 65 6.09 12.80 1.80
CA LEU A 65 5.89 14.10 2.42
C LEU A 65 6.38 14.09 3.87
N ILE A 66 7.23 15.05 4.21
CA ILE A 66 7.85 15.20 5.53
C ILE A 66 7.37 16.45 6.27
N SER A 67 6.66 17.37 5.60
CA SER A 67 6.07 18.57 6.20
C SER A 67 4.70 18.88 5.61
N PRO A 68 3.73 19.40 6.40
CA PRO A 68 2.46 19.94 5.90
C PRO A 68 2.61 21.03 4.85
N ASP A 69 3.74 21.75 4.82
CA ASP A 69 4.02 22.79 3.83
C ASP A 69 4.36 22.23 2.43
N GLY A 70 4.23 20.92 2.22
CA GLY A 70 4.43 20.26 0.92
C GLY A 70 5.86 19.81 0.63
N TYR A 71 6.76 19.81 1.62
CA TYR A 71 8.10 19.27 1.43
C TYR A 71 8.08 17.74 1.38
N ALA A 72 8.67 17.15 0.35
CA ALA A 72 8.79 15.72 0.20
C ALA A 72 10.22 15.29 -0.13
N LEU A 73 10.60 14.11 0.35
CA LEU A 73 11.86 13.44 0.03
C LEU A 73 11.63 12.38 -1.04
N SER A 74 12.57 12.27 -1.96
CA SER A 74 12.65 11.20 -2.95
C SER A 74 14.13 10.92 -3.27
N ASN A 75 14.38 10.01 -4.20
CA ASN A 75 15.71 9.76 -4.70
C ASN A 75 16.11 10.80 -5.76
N PHE A 76 17.41 11.07 -5.84
CA PHE A 76 17.94 11.96 -6.87
C PHE A 76 17.72 11.36 -8.27
N HIS A 77 17.97 10.07 -8.46
CA HIS A 77 17.77 9.44 -9.78
C HIS A 77 16.31 9.49 -10.27
N VAL A 78 15.32 9.51 -9.36
CA VAL A 78 13.89 9.64 -9.69
C VAL A 78 13.59 11.06 -10.20
N THR A 79 14.07 12.06 -9.49
CA THR A 79 13.77 13.48 -9.78
C THR A 79 14.59 14.03 -10.94
N ASN A 80 15.81 13.51 -11.15
CA ASN A 80 16.69 13.93 -12.24
C ASN A 80 16.06 13.71 -13.63
N GLY A 81 15.31 12.62 -13.81
CA GLY A 81 14.58 12.35 -15.07
C GLY A 81 13.34 13.22 -15.28
N SER A 82 12.88 13.91 -14.25
CA SER A 82 11.63 14.68 -14.26
C SER A 82 11.84 16.18 -14.54
N GLY A 83 13.05 16.70 -14.33
CA GLY A 83 13.37 18.12 -14.54
C GLY A 83 13.08 19.00 -13.31
N THR A 84 13.37 20.31 -13.41
CA THR A 84 13.21 21.28 -12.30
C THR A 84 11.75 21.49 -11.89
N PHE A 85 10.82 21.31 -12.82
CA PHE A 85 9.38 21.41 -12.62
C PHE A 85 8.75 20.08 -12.99
N MET A 86 7.88 19.56 -12.12
CA MET A 86 7.26 18.25 -12.29
C MET A 86 5.83 18.25 -11.78
N LYS A 87 5.08 17.23 -12.20
CA LYS A 87 3.80 16.91 -11.58
C LYS A 87 4.01 15.82 -10.54
N CYS A 88 3.40 16.03 -9.39
CA CYS A 88 3.28 15.05 -8.34
C CYS A 88 1.80 14.75 -8.12
N GLY A 89 1.46 13.59 -7.59
CA GLY A 89 0.10 13.42 -7.09
C GLY A 89 0.00 12.53 -5.88
N LEU A 90 -1.11 12.70 -5.19
CA LEU A 90 -1.41 12.07 -3.92
C LEU A 90 -2.57 11.09 -4.10
N ASN A 91 -2.83 10.33 -3.05
CA ASN A 91 -3.97 9.41 -2.97
C ASN A 91 -5.34 10.12 -2.86
N ASP A 92 -5.36 11.46 -2.86
CA ASP A 92 -6.58 12.24 -2.99
C ASP A 92 -7.06 12.37 -4.46
N GLY A 93 -6.30 11.79 -5.40
CA GLY A 93 -6.58 11.83 -6.84
C GLY A 93 -6.17 13.13 -7.52
N ASN A 94 -5.55 14.07 -6.80
CA ASN A 94 -5.15 15.35 -7.34
C ASN A 94 -3.69 15.36 -7.82
N LEU A 95 -3.44 16.18 -8.84
CA LEU A 95 -2.10 16.51 -9.31
C LEU A 95 -1.68 17.89 -8.81
N TYR A 96 -0.46 17.96 -8.30
CA TYR A 96 0.17 19.14 -7.75
C TYR A 96 1.40 19.49 -8.57
N ASP A 97 1.62 20.78 -8.79
CA ASP A 97 2.91 21.26 -9.29
C ASP A 97 3.95 21.10 -8.20
N ALA A 98 5.14 20.63 -8.58
CA ALA A 98 6.26 20.50 -7.66
C ALA A 98 7.55 21.04 -8.28
N VAL A 99 8.42 21.52 -7.41
CA VAL A 99 9.73 22.06 -7.75
C VAL A 99 10.83 21.37 -6.96
N ILE A 100 11.99 21.22 -7.57
CA ILE A 100 13.20 20.78 -6.86
C ILE A 100 13.69 21.92 -5.96
N VAL A 101 13.84 21.64 -4.67
CA VAL A 101 14.40 22.57 -3.67
C VAL A 101 15.89 22.33 -3.48
N GLY A 102 16.32 21.07 -3.49
CA GLY A 102 17.72 20.69 -3.32
C GLY A 102 17.97 19.24 -3.71
N ILE A 103 19.22 18.94 -4.05
CA ILE A 103 19.67 17.60 -4.46
C ILE A 103 20.99 17.26 -3.78
N ASP A 104 21.15 15.97 -3.45
CA ASP A 104 22.40 15.34 -3.08
C ASP A 104 22.64 14.13 -4.01
N PRO A 105 23.41 14.32 -5.10
CA PRO A 105 23.74 13.24 -6.01
C PRO A 105 24.59 12.12 -5.38
N THR A 106 25.32 12.40 -4.29
CA THR A 106 26.19 11.40 -3.65
C THR A 106 25.38 10.47 -2.75
N GLY A 107 24.44 11.03 -1.98
CA GLY A 107 23.50 10.28 -1.14
C GLY A 107 22.28 9.73 -1.89
N ASP A 108 22.13 10.05 -3.17
CA ASP A 108 20.95 9.76 -4.01
C ASP A 108 19.63 10.28 -3.38
N VAL A 109 19.65 11.52 -2.90
CA VAL A 109 18.49 12.17 -2.25
C VAL A 109 18.11 13.45 -3.00
N ALA A 110 16.81 13.70 -3.09
CA ALA A 110 16.26 14.96 -3.57
C ALA A 110 15.15 15.46 -2.63
N LEU A 111 15.16 16.76 -2.38
CA LEU A 111 14.10 17.48 -1.69
C LEU A 111 13.26 18.23 -2.73
N ILE A 112 11.97 17.91 -2.77
CA ILE A 112 10.99 18.58 -3.63
C ILE A 112 9.96 19.31 -2.77
N LYS A 113 9.29 20.30 -3.35
CA LYS A 113 8.17 21.01 -2.72
C LYS A 113 6.96 20.99 -3.63
N LEU A 114 5.87 20.42 -3.14
CA LEU A 114 4.54 20.50 -3.74
C LEU A 114 3.93 21.88 -3.47
N LEU A 115 3.19 22.40 -4.44
CA LEU A 115 2.58 23.71 -4.42
C LEU A 115 1.05 23.58 -4.46
N GLY A 116 0.35 24.57 -3.89
CA GLY A 116 -1.11 24.71 -4.00
C GLY A 116 -1.90 24.55 -2.70
N ARG A 117 -1.27 24.07 -1.62
CA ARG A 117 -1.85 24.00 -0.26
C ARG A 117 -0.76 23.94 0.82
N GLU A 118 -1.15 24.08 2.08
CA GLU A 118 -0.24 24.13 3.25
C GLU A 118 -0.62 23.11 4.36
N ASP A 119 -1.52 22.18 4.04
CA ASP A 119 -2.07 21.17 4.93
C ASP A 119 -1.90 19.77 4.33
N PHE A 120 -0.75 19.52 3.70
CA PHE A 120 -0.45 18.20 3.15
C PHE A 120 -0.31 17.14 4.27
N PRO A 121 -0.75 15.89 4.03
CA PRO A 121 -0.44 14.79 4.94
C PRO A 121 1.07 14.56 4.96
N ALA A 122 1.66 14.43 6.15
CA ALA A 122 3.10 14.27 6.32
C ALA A 122 3.43 13.11 7.25
N ALA A 123 4.42 12.31 6.84
CA ALA A 123 5.02 11.28 7.66
C ALA A 123 6.04 11.91 8.61
N ARG A 124 6.04 11.45 9.87
CA ARG A 124 7.05 11.85 10.85
C ARG A 124 8.35 11.10 10.59
N MET A 125 9.46 11.83 10.48
CA MET A 125 10.78 11.19 10.40
C MET A 125 11.14 10.47 11.70
N GLY A 126 11.62 9.24 11.57
CA GLY A 126 12.18 8.44 12.66
C GLY A 126 13.69 8.65 12.82
N ASP A 127 14.24 8.17 13.91
CA ASP A 127 15.70 8.11 14.14
C ASP A 127 16.23 6.75 13.73
N SER A 128 17.01 6.71 12.65
CA SER A 128 17.58 5.48 12.11
C SER A 128 18.60 4.81 13.04
N ASN A 129 19.20 5.55 13.97
CA ASN A 129 20.16 4.99 14.94
C ASN A 129 19.49 4.10 16.00
N GLN A 130 18.15 4.19 16.13
CA GLN A 130 17.39 3.42 17.12
C GLN A 130 16.81 2.12 16.56
N VAL A 131 16.88 1.93 15.23
CA VAL A 131 16.34 0.74 14.55
C VAL A 131 17.13 -0.50 14.94
N ARG A 132 16.43 -1.61 15.19
CA ARG A 132 17.04 -2.89 15.62
C ARG A 132 16.85 -3.99 14.58
N VAL A 133 17.80 -4.92 14.55
CA VAL A 133 17.70 -6.13 13.71
C VAL A 133 16.48 -6.95 14.13
N GLY A 134 15.63 -7.29 13.17
CA GLY A 134 14.38 -8.02 13.40
C GLY A 134 13.14 -7.14 13.57
N GLU A 135 13.30 -5.81 13.62
CA GLU A 135 12.15 -4.90 13.55
C GLU A 135 11.46 -4.98 12.19
N TRP A 136 10.15 -4.79 12.20
CA TRP A 136 9.35 -4.79 10.99
C TRP A 136 9.46 -3.45 10.27
N VAL A 137 9.54 -3.51 8.95
CA VAL A 137 9.60 -2.34 8.07
C VAL A 137 8.60 -2.48 6.94
N PHE A 138 8.10 -1.35 6.46
CA PHE A 138 7.21 -1.28 5.31
C PHE A 138 7.87 -0.44 4.23
N ALA A 139 7.94 -0.97 3.02
CA ALA A 139 8.28 -0.20 1.84
C ALA A 139 7.00 0.33 1.23
N MET A 140 6.85 1.65 1.23
CA MET A 140 5.68 2.34 0.70
C MET A 140 6.05 3.06 -0.59
N GLY A 141 5.17 2.99 -1.58
CA GLY A 141 5.34 3.67 -2.86
C GLY A 141 3.98 3.96 -3.49
N ASN A 142 3.93 4.99 -4.33
CA ASN A 142 2.77 5.36 -5.12
C ASN A 142 3.18 5.35 -6.60
N PRO A 143 2.95 4.24 -7.33
CA PRO A 143 3.35 4.12 -8.72
C PRO A 143 2.38 4.83 -9.70
N PHE A 144 1.10 5.00 -9.36
CA PHE A 144 0.07 5.47 -10.31
C PHE A 144 -1.14 6.21 -9.69
N LEU A 145 -0.94 7.17 -8.77
CA LEU A 145 -2.04 7.98 -8.19
C LEU A 145 -3.18 7.14 -7.58
N LEU A 146 -2.84 6.09 -6.83
CA LEU A 146 -3.83 5.30 -6.10
C LEU A 146 -4.14 5.91 -4.73
#